data_AF-A0A6N8FRX2-F1
#
_entry.id   AF-A0A6N8FRX2-F1
#
_cell.length_a   1.000
_cell.length_b   1.000
_cell.length_c   1.000
_cell.angle_alpha   90.00
_cell.angle_beta   90.00
_cell.angle_gamma   90.00
#
_symmetry.space_group_name_H-M   'P 1'
#
loop_
_entity.id
_entity.type
_entity.pdbx_description
1 polymer ?
#
loop_
_entity_poly.entity_id
_entity_poly.type
_entity_poly.pdbx_seq_one_letter_code
_entity_poly.pdbx_strand_id
1 'polypeptide(L)' 'MTPKKAEEEKVIEQAEEYLEGNYEINQYEIYDVLYDNMGNYGAFEYAAKVRELNSGKDFLVYYNEQTNQMEDSLNYDLY' A
#
# COMPACT_ATOMS: atom_id res chain seq x y z
N MET A 1 -10.80 -11.90 10.40
CA MET A 1 -12.02 -11.67 9.57
C MET A 1 -11.72 -12.09 8.14
N THR A 2 -12.69 -12.06 7.23
CA THR A 2 -12.48 -12.28 5.79
C THR A 2 -12.20 -10.93 5.13
N PRO A 3 -11.27 -10.84 4.14
CA PRO A 3 -11.06 -9.60 3.40
C PRO A 3 -12.35 -9.10 2.74
N LYS A 4 -12.54 -7.79 2.73
CA LYS A 4 -13.69 -7.13 2.12
C LYS A 4 -13.27 -6.52 0.79
N LYS A 5 -13.91 -6.95 -0.30
CA LYS A 5 -13.68 -6.42 -1.65
C LYS A 5 -13.72 -4.88 -1.73
N ALA A 6 -14.62 -4.25 -0.97
CA ALA A 6 -14.74 -2.79 -0.93
C ALA A 6 -13.50 -2.11 -0.30
N GLU A 7 -12.86 -2.73 0.69
CA GLU A 7 -11.62 -2.19 1.28
C GLU A 7 -10.43 -2.44 0.36
N GLU A 8 -10.41 -3.58 -0.36
CA GLU A 8 -9.40 -3.84 -1.41
C GLU A 8 -9.48 -2.82 -2.55
N GLU A 9 -10.69 -2.52 -3.06
CA GLU A 9 -10.88 -1.50 -4.09
C GLU A 9 -10.46 -0.11 -3.61
N LYS A 10 -10.83 0.25 -2.37
CA LYS A 10 -10.44 1.51 -1.74
C LYS A 10 -8.93 1.66 -1.59
N VAL A 11 -8.22 0.63 -1.11
CA VAL A 11 -6.76 0.73 -0.93
C VAL A 11 -6.03 0.80 -2.26
N ILE A 12 -6.55 0.17 -3.31
CA ILE A 12 -6.02 0.30 -4.67
C ILE A 12 -6.16 1.74 -5.16
N GLU A 13 -7.37 2.33 -5.09
CA GLU A 13 -7.61 3.72 -5.53
C GLU A 13 -6.71 4.72 -4.78
N GLN A 14 -6.60 4.57 -3.46
CA GLN A 14 -5.72 5.41 -2.64
C GLN A 14 -4.24 5.25 -2.99
N ALA A 15 -3.80 4.03 -3.30
CA ALA A 15 -2.43 3.75 -3.69
C ALA A 15 -2.12 4.31 -5.08
N GLU A 16 -3.05 4.25 -6.03
CA GLU A 16 -2.91 4.86 -7.35
C GLU A 16 -2.68 6.37 -7.23
N GLU A 17 -3.54 7.08 -6.49
CA GLU A 17 -3.39 8.53 -6.25
C GLU A 17 -2.06 8.86 -5.56
N TYR A 18 -1.65 8.06 -4.58
CA TYR A 18 -0.37 8.25 -3.88
C TYR A 18 0.83 8.09 -4.81
N LEU A 19 0.82 7.04 -5.66
CA LEU A 19 1.91 6.76 -6.58
C LEU A 19 2.04 7.84 -7.64
N GLU A 20 0.93 8.32 -8.21
CA GLU A 20 0.92 9.42 -9.18
C GLU A 20 1.49 10.73 -8.61
N GLY A 21 1.29 10.98 -7.31
CA GLY A 21 1.76 12.20 -6.65
C GLY A 21 3.23 12.14 -6.19
N ASN A 22 3.76 10.95 -5.92
CA ASN A 22 5.08 10.79 -5.26
C ASN A 22 6.15 10.15 -6.14
N TYR A 23 5.77 9.51 -7.24
CA TYR A 23 6.68 8.72 -8.05
C TYR A 23 6.53 9.00 -9.56
N GLU A 24 7.53 8.61 -10.34
CA GLU A 24 7.47 8.77 -11.80
C GLU A 24 6.41 7.86 -12.42
N ILE A 25 5.60 8.44 -13.32
CA ILE A 25 4.49 7.76 -13.99
C ILE A 25 4.99 6.56 -14.79
N ASN A 26 4.24 5.44 -14.76
CA ASN A 26 4.53 4.17 -15.44
C ASN A 26 5.79 3.43 -14.96
N GLN A 27 6.30 3.73 -13.77
CA GLN A 27 7.40 2.97 -13.16
C GLN A 27 6.94 1.99 -12.08
N TYR A 28 5.64 1.87 -11.85
CA TYR A 28 5.09 1.06 -10.77
C TYR A 28 3.88 0.26 -11.25
N GLU A 29 3.69 -0.92 -10.68
CA GLU A 29 2.46 -1.71 -10.81
C GLU A 29 1.93 -2.08 -9.43
N ILE A 30 0.63 -1.88 -9.21
CA ILE A 30 -0.09 -2.51 -8.09
C ILE A 30 -0.49 -3.90 -8.57
N TYR A 31 0.02 -4.95 -7.92
CA TYR A 31 -0.17 -6.32 -8.39
C TYR A 31 -1.03 -7.19 -7.47
N ASP A 32 -1.25 -6.77 -6.22
CA ASP A 32 -2.02 -7.53 -5.22
C ASP A 32 -2.37 -6.62 -4.02
N VAL A 33 -3.24 -7.09 -3.13
CA VAL A 33 -3.59 -6.41 -1.87
C VAL A 33 -3.24 -7.32 -0.69
N LEU A 34 -2.53 -6.76 0.29
CA LEU A 34 -2.26 -7.40 1.56
C LEU A 34 -3.35 -7.02 2.56
N TYR A 35 -4.05 -8.03 3.11
CA TYR A 35 -4.94 -7.87 4.26
C TYR A 35 -4.28 -8.44 5.51
N ASP A 36 -4.00 -7.58 6.49
CA ASP A 36 -3.37 -7.98 7.76
C ASP A 36 -4.39 -8.49 8.77
N ASN A 37 -4.87 -9.71 8.53
CA ASN A 37 -5.86 -10.37 9.36
C ASN A 37 -5.38 -10.71 10.79
N MET A 38 -4.07 -10.66 11.06
CA MET A 38 -3.45 -11.05 12.33
C MET A 38 -2.88 -9.86 13.11
N GLY A 39 -2.95 -8.63 12.57
CA GLY A 39 -2.40 -7.44 13.22
C GLY A 39 -0.87 -7.48 13.34
N ASN A 40 -0.20 -8.06 12.34
CA ASN A 40 1.26 -8.07 12.26
C ASN A 40 1.85 -6.68 11.98
N TYR A 41 1.08 -5.83 11.30
CA TYR A 41 1.45 -4.49 10.91
C TYR A 41 0.67 -3.50 11.77
N GLY A 42 1.36 -2.73 12.63
CA GLY A 42 0.72 -1.79 13.53
C GLY A 42 0.11 -0.58 12.83
N ALA A 43 0.44 -0.36 11.56
CA ALA A 43 0.13 0.86 10.81
C ALA A 43 -1.16 0.77 9.98
N PHE A 44 -1.55 -0.42 9.50
CA PHE A 44 -2.65 -0.56 8.54
C PHE A 44 -3.37 -1.92 8.67
N GLU A 45 -4.63 -1.98 8.23
CA GLU A 45 -5.34 -3.26 8.01
C GLU A 45 -5.20 -3.77 6.57
N TYR A 46 -5.16 -2.86 5.59
CA TYR A 46 -4.98 -3.17 4.16
C TYR A 46 -3.83 -2.36 3.58
N ALA A 47 -3.04 -2.98 2.70
CA ALA A 47 -2.00 -2.30 1.93
C ALA A 47 -2.01 -2.80 0.48
N ALA A 48 -1.80 -1.89 -0.47
CA ALA A 48 -1.49 -2.25 -1.84
C ALA A 48 -0.05 -2.76 -1.91
N LYS A 49 0.14 -3.90 -2.58
CA LYS A 49 1.48 -4.39 -2.93
C LYS A 49 1.89 -3.79 -4.27
N VAL A 50 3.01 -3.10 -4.25
CA VAL A 50 3.52 -2.35 -5.38
C VAL A 50 4.88 -2.90 -5.77
N ARG A 51 5.14 -3.00 -7.08
CA ARG A 51 6.46 -3.29 -7.65
C ARG A 51 6.95 -2.10 -8.44
N GLU A 52 8.16 -1.63 -8.15
CA GLU A 52 8.89 -0.69 -9.00
C GLU A 52 9.53 -1.46 -10.17
N LEU A 53 9.23 -1.04 -11.39
CA LEU A 53 9.48 -1.82 -12.61
C LEU A 53 10.95 -1.78 -13.05
N ASN A 54 11.71 -0.73 -12.74
CA ASN A 54 13.11 -0.63 -13.16
C ASN A 54 14.04 -1.49 -12.30
N SER A 55 13.83 -1.50 -10.99
CA SER A 55 14.63 -2.22 -10.00
C SER A 55 14.05 -3.58 -9.61
N GLY A 56 12.75 -3.80 -9.85
CA GLY A 56 12.02 -4.98 -9.40
C GLY A 56 11.78 -5.00 -7.89
N LYS A 57 11.92 -3.86 -7.21
CA LYS A 57 11.74 -3.76 -5.76
C LYS A 57 10.25 -3.75 -5.41
N ASP A 58 9.86 -4.61 -4.47
CA ASP A 58 8.51 -4.66 -3.93
C ASP A 58 8.42 -3.83 -2.64
N PHE A 59 7.30 -3.13 -2.48
CA PHE A 59 6.97 -2.36 -1.28
C PHE A 59 5.46 -2.28 -1.07
N LEU A 60 5.07 -1.76 0.08
CA LEU A 60 3.67 -1.59 0.46
C LEU A 60 3.31 -0.11 0.42
N VAL A 61 2.11 0.20 -0.05
CA VAL A 61 1.48 1.52 0.07
C VAL A 61 0.18 1.36 0.86
N TYR A 62 -0.01 2.18 1.88
CA TYR A 62 -1.11 2.01 2.84
C TYR A 62 -1.54 3.34 3.43
N TYR A 63 -2.79 3.39 3.91
CA TYR A 63 -3.26 4.47 4.76
C TYR A 63 -2.91 4.14 6.21
N ASN A 64 -2.06 4.97 6.82
CA ASN A 64 -1.69 4.82 8.23
C ASN A 64 -2.73 5.52 9.10
N GLU A 65 -3.51 4.76 9.86
CA GLU A 65 -4.57 5.32 10.74
C GLU A 65 -4.00 6.11 11.93
N GLN A 66 -2.76 5.83 12.34
CA GLN A 66 -2.11 6.54 13.45
C GLN A 66 -1.70 7.96 13.06
N THR A 67 -1.16 8.11 11.84
CA THR A 67 -0.69 9.40 11.30
C THR A 67 -1.73 10.09 10.42
N ASN A 68 -2.82 9.40 10.07
CA ASN A 68 -3.91 9.84 9.19
C ASN A 68 -3.44 10.25 7.78
N GLN A 69 -2.45 9.55 7.23
CA GLN A 69 -1.88 9.85 5.91
C GLN A 69 -1.51 8.59 5.13
N MET A 70 -1.32 8.74 3.83
CA MET A 70 -0.74 7.69 2.98
C MET A 70 0.77 7.60 3.19
N GLU A 71 1.27 6.38 3.34
CA GLU A 71 2.68 6.07 3.55
C GLU A 71 3.11 4.89 2.68
N ASP A 72 4.42 4.73 2.53
CA ASP A 72 5.03 3.59 1.86
C ASP A 72 6.14 2.96 2.70
N SER A 73 6.35 1.66 2.51
CA SER A 73 7.36 0.90 3.25
C SER A 73 8.80 1.06 2.71
N LEU A 74 9.04 1.96 1.74
CA LEU A 74 10.40 2.35 1.35
C LEU A 74 10.95 3.41 2.30
N ASN A 75 10.06 4.27 2.80
CA ASN A 75 10.40 5.44 3.61
C ASN A 75 9.94 5.34 5.08
N TYR A 76 8.99 4.46 5.39
CA TYR A 76 8.45 4.28 6.75
C TYR A 76 8.59 2.84 7.24
N ASP A 77 8.90 2.68 8.52
CA ASP A 77 8.97 1.38 9.19
C ASP A 77 7.57 0.84 9.48
N LEU A 78 7.43 -0.48 9.32
CA LEU A 78 6.17 -1.19 9.49
C LEU A 78 5.94 -1.74 10.92
N TYR A 79 6.91 -1.57 11.82
CA TYR A 79 6.98 -2.17 13.16
C TYR A 79 7.33 -1.16 14.26
#